data_AF-A0A4Z0LCB2-F1
#
_entry.id   AF-A0A4Z0LCB2-F1
#
_cell.length_a   1.000
_cell.length_b   1.000
_cell.length_c   1.000
_cell.angle_alpha   90.00
_cell.angle_beta   90.00
_cell.angle_gamma   90.00
#
_symmetry.space_group_name_H-M   'P 1'
#
loop_
_entity.id
_entity.type
_entity.pdbx_description
1 polymer ?
#
loop_
_entity_poly.entity_id
_entity_poly.type
_entity_poly.pdbx_seq_one_letter_code
_entity_poly.pdbx_strand_id
1 'polypeptide(L)'
;MANIALPFFMQFQSQSNWCWAANAASISVFYNGGSTVTQCMVASFCLNRTDCCSTAASVCNVPYYLDRALKVVGSFKQVVNQPVGLPFIKAEIDGRCVIGARIGWQGGGGHFVTLFGYNDMTSNSFVYVADPIYGGSYCNLANFTSSYLNAGKWTDTYLTKGQSKMLHFNTLDENLIDRARKMVPLQLSDTFAHAKKQGKQPEMMGHDIYNIDMEQLKGNGQVILEKVGERLLDKDSSKGDTFLYEFDHSDEKTNLSRIVYGDNYADRYFDVFEALKKESLKKKEDFKVSAVRLPALKVDAVWLEGVGNTTEEWFIPLFANDFLNTNERYSKTEFYELLLKHAADTKFYDDDKLGG
;
A
#
# COMPACT_ATOMS: atom_id res chain seq x y z
N MET A 1 -6.69 22.38 -18.28
CA MET A 1 -6.44 21.35 -19.29
C MET A 1 -5.16 20.63 -18.91
N ALA A 2 -5.09 19.32 -19.09
CA ALA A 2 -4.00 18.43 -18.72
C ALA A 2 -4.08 17.13 -19.53
N ASN A 3 -2.96 16.41 -19.59
CA ASN A 3 -2.89 15.04 -20.08
C ASN A 3 -2.33 14.16 -18.95
N ILE A 4 -3.17 13.31 -18.36
CA ILE A 4 -2.81 12.50 -17.20
C ILE A 4 -3.18 11.06 -17.48
N ALA A 5 -2.21 10.16 -17.30
CA ALA A 5 -2.41 8.72 -17.30
C ALA A 5 -1.71 8.13 -16.08
N LEU A 6 -2.43 7.29 -15.33
CA LEU A 6 -1.88 6.54 -14.22
C LEU A 6 -1.03 5.37 -14.76
N PRO A 7 0.00 4.91 -14.04
CA PRO A 7 0.81 3.76 -14.44
C PRO A 7 0.06 2.44 -14.21
N PHE A 8 -1.09 2.28 -14.87
CA PHE A 8 -1.97 1.13 -14.77
C PHE A 8 -1.68 0.14 -15.91
N PHE A 9 -1.51 -1.13 -15.54
CA PHE A 9 -1.28 -2.22 -16.50
C PHE A 9 -2.40 -3.25 -16.40
N MET A 10 -3.08 -3.49 -17.52
CA MET A 10 -4.14 -4.50 -17.61
C MET A 10 -3.52 -5.86 -17.94
N GLN A 11 -3.88 -6.87 -17.15
CA GLN A 11 -3.63 -8.27 -17.49
C GLN A 11 -4.61 -8.71 -18.59
N PHE A 12 -4.12 -9.46 -19.58
CA PHE A 12 -5.01 -10.16 -20.51
C PHE A 12 -5.90 -11.16 -19.77
N GLN A 13 -7.17 -11.26 -20.14
CA GLN A 13 -8.07 -12.22 -19.50
C GLN A 13 -7.64 -13.67 -19.81
N SER A 14 -7.48 -14.49 -18.77
CA SER A 14 -7.00 -15.86 -18.92
C SER A 14 -8.07 -16.84 -19.42
N GLN A 15 -9.34 -16.44 -19.39
CA GLN A 15 -10.48 -17.21 -19.90
C GLN A 15 -11.42 -16.29 -20.69
N SER A 16 -12.20 -16.86 -21.60
CA SER A 16 -13.04 -16.08 -22.53
C SER A 16 -14.14 -15.24 -21.86
N ASN A 17 -14.59 -15.60 -20.66
CA ASN A 17 -15.61 -14.86 -19.89
C ASN A 17 -15.04 -14.09 -18.69
N TRP A 18 -13.72 -13.97 -18.55
CA TRP A 18 -13.06 -13.43 -17.34
C TRP A 18 -12.66 -11.96 -17.41
N CYS A 19 -13.30 -11.14 -18.26
CA CYS A 19 -13.05 -9.70 -18.28
C CYS A 19 -13.21 -9.06 -16.89
N TRP A 20 -14.21 -9.49 -16.11
CA TRP A 20 -14.42 -9.03 -14.73
C TRP A 20 -13.28 -9.39 -13.78
N ALA A 21 -12.74 -10.62 -13.88
CA ALA A 21 -11.64 -11.09 -13.04
C ALA A 21 -10.31 -10.42 -13.43
N ALA A 22 -10.07 -10.23 -14.73
CA ALA A 22 -8.89 -9.52 -15.25
C ALA A 22 -8.86 -8.06 -14.78
N ASN A 23 -9.98 -7.35 -14.87
CA ASN A 23 -10.08 -5.98 -14.35
C ASN A 23 -9.82 -5.95 -12.84
N ALA A 24 -10.50 -6.80 -12.05
CA ALA A 24 -10.33 -6.82 -10.59
C ALA A 24 -8.90 -7.16 -10.15
N ALA A 25 -8.26 -8.16 -10.74
CA ALA A 25 -6.87 -8.52 -10.42
C ALA A 25 -5.89 -7.40 -10.80
N SER A 26 -6.05 -6.81 -11.98
CA SER A 26 -5.20 -5.69 -12.44
C SER A 26 -5.36 -4.45 -11.55
N ILE A 27 -6.60 -4.14 -11.15
CA ILE A 27 -6.91 -3.05 -10.22
C ILE A 27 -6.33 -3.32 -8.82
N SER A 28 -6.38 -4.57 -8.36
CA SER A 28 -5.76 -4.99 -7.10
C SER A 28 -4.25 -4.75 -7.11
N VAL A 29 -3.56 -5.13 -8.20
CA VAL A 29 -2.12 -4.90 -8.37
C VAL A 29 -1.80 -3.41 -8.50
N PHE A 30 -2.64 -2.64 -9.20
CA PHE A 30 -2.46 -1.20 -9.31
C PHE A 30 -2.50 -0.50 -7.95
N TYR A 31 -3.46 -0.86 -7.09
CA TYR A 31 -3.56 -0.26 -5.76
C TYR A 31 -2.62 -0.86 -4.72
N ASN A 32 -2.16 -2.08 -4.95
CA ASN A 32 -1.20 -2.75 -4.10
C ASN A 32 -0.22 -3.51 -4.99
N GLY A 33 0.94 -2.91 -5.28
CA GLY A 33 1.95 -3.50 -6.16
C GLY A 33 2.47 -4.88 -5.71
N GLY A 34 2.32 -5.22 -4.42
CA GLY A 34 2.61 -6.56 -3.88
C GLY A 34 1.42 -7.53 -3.87
N SER A 35 0.29 -7.15 -4.46
CA SER A 35 -0.91 -8.00 -4.54
C SER A 35 -0.60 -9.27 -5.32
N THR A 36 -0.73 -10.42 -4.67
CA THR A 36 -0.60 -11.75 -5.28
C THR A 36 -1.93 -12.27 -5.85
N VAL A 37 -3.00 -11.46 -5.79
CA VAL A 37 -4.31 -11.83 -6.30
C VAL A 37 -4.25 -12.10 -7.81
N THR A 38 -4.66 -13.30 -8.21
CA THR A 38 -4.77 -13.72 -9.60
C THR A 38 -6.23 -13.76 -10.07
N GLN A 39 -6.45 -13.77 -11.39
CA GLN A 39 -7.80 -13.87 -11.97
C GLN A 39 -8.54 -15.13 -11.51
N CYS A 40 -7.84 -16.26 -11.38
CA CYS A 40 -8.44 -17.51 -10.93
C CYS A 40 -8.81 -17.49 -9.45
N MET A 41 -8.05 -16.78 -8.61
CA MET A 41 -8.40 -16.55 -7.20
C MET A 41 -9.67 -15.69 -7.12
N VAL A 42 -9.73 -14.60 -7.88
CA VAL A 42 -10.95 -13.76 -7.96
C VAL A 42 -12.15 -14.59 -8.41
N ALA A 43 -11.97 -15.47 -9.41
CA ALA A 43 -13.02 -16.35 -9.88
C ALA A 43 -13.47 -17.36 -8.81
N SER A 44 -12.52 -17.98 -8.12
CA SER A 44 -12.76 -18.92 -7.02
C SER A 44 -13.63 -18.27 -5.93
N PHE A 45 -13.25 -17.08 -5.46
CA PHE A 45 -14.01 -16.35 -4.43
C PHE A 45 -15.40 -15.92 -4.91
N CYS A 46 -15.50 -15.35 -6.13
CA CYS A 46 -16.76 -14.84 -6.65
C CYS A 46 -17.81 -15.93 -6.90
N LEU A 47 -17.34 -17.14 -7.27
CA LEU A 47 -18.18 -18.29 -7.58
C LEU A 47 -18.32 -19.26 -6.41
N ASN A 48 -17.69 -18.97 -5.27
CA ASN A 48 -17.62 -19.85 -4.10
C ASN A 48 -17.10 -21.26 -4.43
N ARG A 49 -15.95 -21.30 -5.11
CA ARG A 49 -15.26 -22.52 -5.56
C ARG A 49 -13.79 -22.50 -5.11
N THR A 50 -13.14 -23.67 -5.16
CA THR A 50 -11.72 -23.83 -4.80
C THR A 50 -10.86 -24.33 -5.96
N ASP A 51 -11.48 -24.64 -7.11
CA ASP A 51 -10.85 -25.36 -8.22
C ASP A 51 -10.64 -24.49 -9.48
N CYS A 52 -10.99 -23.20 -9.45
CA CYS A 52 -10.85 -22.34 -10.63
C CYS A 52 -9.39 -22.05 -11.03
N CYS A 53 -8.44 -22.27 -10.12
CA CYS A 53 -7.00 -22.19 -10.42
C CYS A 53 -6.39 -23.50 -10.94
N SER A 54 -7.16 -24.59 -10.98
CA SER A 54 -6.72 -25.86 -11.54
C SER A 54 -6.92 -25.90 -13.06
N THR A 55 -6.36 -26.92 -13.72
CA THR A 55 -6.55 -27.18 -15.16
C THR A 55 -8.01 -27.44 -15.56
N ALA A 56 -8.92 -27.65 -14.60
CA ALA A 56 -10.36 -27.79 -14.82
C ALA A 56 -11.12 -26.44 -14.91
N ALA A 57 -10.44 -25.36 -15.31
CA ALA A 57 -10.97 -23.98 -15.33
C ALA A 57 -12.21 -23.74 -16.22
N SER A 58 -12.68 -24.73 -17.00
CA SER A 58 -13.84 -24.57 -17.88
C SER A 58 -15.14 -24.29 -17.13
N VAL A 59 -15.36 -24.91 -15.96
CA VAL A 59 -16.57 -24.69 -15.14
C VAL A 59 -16.61 -23.31 -14.49
N CYS A 60 -15.45 -22.68 -14.32
CA CYS A 60 -15.34 -21.33 -13.79
C CYS A 60 -15.36 -20.26 -14.89
N ASN A 61 -15.28 -20.64 -16.17
CA ASN A 61 -15.30 -19.72 -17.30
C ASN A 61 -16.73 -19.21 -17.58
N VAL A 62 -17.28 -18.44 -16.66
CA VAL A 62 -18.64 -17.88 -16.73
C VAL A 62 -18.63 -16.35 -16.68
N PRO A 63 -19.61 -15.68 -17.31
CA PRO A 63 -19.82 -14.25 -17.13
C PRO A 63 -20.18 -13.92 -15.68
N TYR A 64 -19.72 -12.78 -15.16
CA TYR A 64 -20.02 -12.35 -13.79
C TYR A 64 -19.99 -10.82 -13.62
N TYR A 65 -20.23 -10.36 -12.41
CA TYR A 65 -20.35 -8.94 -12.07
C TYR A 65 -19.03 -8.34 -11.61
N LEU A 66 -18.64 -7.19 -12.17
CA LEU A 66 -17.42 -6.48 -11.79
C LEU A 66 -17.49 -5.89 -10.37
N ASP A 67 -18.64 -5.39 -9.91
CA ASP A 67 -18.75 -4.84 -8.55
C ASP A 67 -18.43 -5.90 -7.48
N ARG A 68 -18.88 -7.13 -7.68
CA ARG A 68 -18.58 -8.26 -6.78
C ARG A 68 -17.11 -8.64 -6.82
N ALA A 69 -16.52 -8.67 -8.01
CA ALA A 69 -15.09 -8.92 -8.17
C ALA A 69 -14.24 -7.84 -7.48
N LEU A 70 -14.61 -6.58 -7.63
CA LEU A 70 -13.96 -5.45 -6.96
C LEU A 70 -14.14 -5.50 -5.43
N LYS A 71 -15.27 -6.02 -4.92
CA LYS A 71 -15.47 -6.23 -3.48
C LYS A 71 -14.54 -7.31 -2.94
N VAL A 72 -14.35 -8.41 -3.68
CA VAL A 72 -13.41 -9.49 -3.32
C VAL A 72 -11.99 -8.95 -3.17
N VAL A 73 -11.57 -8.06 -4.07
CA VAL A 73 -10.24 -7.42 -4.01
C VAL A 73 -10.22 -6.11 -3.22
N GLY A 74 -11.24 -5.85 -2.39
CA GLY A 74 -11.31 -4.67 -1.50
C GLY A 74 -11.28 -3.29 -2.19
N SER A 75 -11.41 -3.24 -3.53
CA SER A 75 -11.22 -2.04 -4.34
C SER A 75 -12.55 -1.42 -4.82
N PHE A 76 -13.70 -1.96 -4.41
CA PHE A 76 -15.00 -1.43 -4.78
C PHE A 76 -15.39 -0.20 -3.96
N LYS A 77 -15.80 0.89 -4.63
CA LYS A 77 -16.41 2.07 -4.02
C LYS A 77 -17.91 2.11 -4.28
N GLN A 78 -18.31 2.18 -5.54
CA GLN A 78 -19.72 2.33 -5.93
C GLN A 78 -19.95 1.94 -7.40
N VAL A 79 -21.17 1.52 -7.73
CA VAL A 79 -21.65 1.43 -9.13
C VAL A 79 -22.57 2.62 -9.45
N VAL A 80 -22.39 3.18 -10.63
CA VAL A 80 -23.21 4.25 -11.21
C VAL A 80 -23.73 3.71 -12.54
N ASN A 81 -25.05 3.55 -12.67
CA ASN A 81 -25.69 2.88 -13.82
C ASN A 81 -25.83 3.81 -15.04
N GLN A 82 -24.75 4.50 -15.39
CA GLN A 82 -24.63 5.38 -16.55
C GLN A 82 -23.17 5.72 -16.83
N PRO A 83 -22.83 6.18 -18.05
CA PRO A 83 -21.57 6.87 -18.34
C PRO A 83 -21.38 8.12 -17.48
N VAL A 84 -20.13 8.47 -17.20
CA VAL A 84 -19.78 9.72 -16.50
C VAL A 84 -19.02 10.68 -17.43
N GLY A 85 -19.20 11.99 -17.21
CA GLY A 85 -18.55 13.03 -18.02
C GLY A 85 -17.10 13.31 -17.61
N LEU A 86 -16.38 14.07 -18.46
CA LEU A 86 -14.97 14.41 -18.23
C LEU A 86 -14.68 14.98 -16.83
N PRO A 87 -15.43 15.95 -16.27
CA PRO A 87 -15.13 16.49 -14.94
C PRO A 87 -15.10 15.42 -13.84
N PHE A 88 -15.97 14.42 -13.95
CA PHE A 88 -16.04 13.30 -13.01
C PHE A 88 -14.85 12.36 -13.19
N ILE A 89 -14.50 12.04 -14.44
CA ILE A 89 -13.32 11.23 -14.77
C ILE A 89 -12.05 11.89 -14.22
N LYS A 90 -11.90 13.20 -14.42
CA LYS A 90 -10.77 13.98 -13.89
C LYS A 90 -10.68 13.86 -12.38
N ALA A 91 -11.79 14.07 -11.66
CA ALA A 91 -11.80 13.99 -10.20
C ALA A 91 -11.31 12.64 -9.66
N GLU A 92 -11.73 11.53 -10.26
CA GLU A 92 -11.27 10.19 -9.85
C GLU A 92 -9.81 9.94 -10.27
N ILE A 93 -9.43 10.23 -11.52
CA ILE A 93 -8.05 10.01 -12.01
C ILE A 93 -7.03 10.88 -11.25
N ASP A 94 -7.36 12.15 -11.00
CA ASP A 94 -6.53 13.06 -10.18
C ASP A 94 -6.49 12.58 -8.72
N GLY A 95 -7.49 11.83 -8.27
CA GLY A 95 -7.50 11.09 -7.01
C GLY A 95 -6.72 9.78 -7.03
N ARG A 96 -5.95 9.51 -8.10
CA ARG A 96 -5.26 8.24 -8.38
C ARG A 96 -6.22 7.05 -8.37
N CYS A 97 -7.49 7.27 -8.73
CA CYS A 97 -8.51 6.25 -8.78
C CYS A 97 -8.89 5.88 -10.22
N VAL A 98 -8.63 4.64 -10.62
CA VAL A 98 -9.04 4.12 -11.93
C VAL A 98 -10.54 3.82 -11.93
N ILE A 99 -11.17 3.86 -13.10
CA ILE A 99 -12.63 3.70 -13.21
C ILE A 99 -12.93 2.47 -14.05
N GLY A 100 -13.67 1.51 -13.50
CA GLY A 100 -14.22 0.42 -14.31
C GLY A 100 -15.38 0.92 -15.17
N ALA A 101 -15.49 0.44 -16.40
CA ALA A 101 -16.57 0.75 -17.31
C ALA A 101 -17.14 -0.54 -17.92
N ARG A 102 -18.47 -0.65 -17.96
CA ARG A 102 -19.15 -1.72 -18.69
C ARG A 102 -19.54 -1.23 -20.08
N ILE A 103 -19.03 -1.95 -21.08
CA ILE A 103 -19.46 -1.85 -22.46
C ILE A 103 -20.59 -2.85 -22.70
N GLY A 104 -21.77 -2.36 -23.07
CA GLY A 104 -22.86 -3.17 -23.57
C GLY A 104 -22.77 -3.30 -25.10
N TRP A 105 -22.84 -4.54 -25.61
CA TRP A 105 -22.83 -4.82 -27.04
C TRP A 105 -24.26 -4.87 -27.60
N GLN A 106 -24.44 -4.49 -28.87
CA GLN A 106 -25.74 -4.52 -29.54
C GLN A 106 -26.33 -5.94 -29.62
N GLY A 107 -25.49 -6.97 -29.77
CA GLY A 107 -25.88 -8.38 -29.80
C GLY A 107 -26.16 -9.01 -28.42
N GLY A 108 -26.12 -8.21 -27.35
CA GLY A 108 -26.24 -8.70 -25.97
C GLY A 108 -24.89 -9.00 -25.33
N GLY A 109 -24.92 -9.27 -24.01
CA GLY A 109 -23.72 -9.43 -23.20
C GLY A 109 -23.10 -8.10 -22.77
N GLY A 110 -21.93 -8.19 -22.15
CA GLY A 110 -21.17 -7.02 -21.73
C GLY A 110 -19.69 -7.33 -21.56
N HIS A 111 -18.89 -6.27 -21.62
CA HIS A 111 -17.44 -6.34 -21.48
C HIS A 111 -16.97 -5.28 -20.50
N PHE A 112 -15.99 -5.62 -19.67
CA PHE A 112 -15.45 -4.68 -18.69
C PHE A 112 -14.08 -4.19 -19.15
N VAL A 113 -13.90 -2.87 -19.09
CA VAL A 113 -12.64 -2.18 -19.35
C VAL A 113 -12.35 -1.21 -18.21
N THR A 114 -11.11 -0.73 -18.12
CA THR A 114 -10.70 0.25 -17.09
C THR A 114 -10.23 1.54 -17.75
N LEU A 115 -10.80 2.68 -17.33
CA LEU A 115 -10.27 4.00 -17.61
C LEU A 115 -9.18 4.34 -16.61
N PHE A 116 -8.02 4.74 -17.11
CA PHE A 116 -6.85 5.04 -16.28
C PHE A 116 -6.20 6.39 -16.57
N GLY A 117 -6.84 7.21 -17.40
CA GLY A 117 -6.35 8.54 -17.72
C GLY A 117 -7.31 9.34 -18.58
N TYR A 118 -7.00 10.63 -18.75
CA TYR A 118 -7.71 11.55 -19.64
C TYR A 118 -6.74 12.52 -20.31
N ASN A 119 -7.18 13.11 -21.43
CA ASN A 119 -6.52 14.23 -22.07
C ASN A 119 -7.56 15.25 -22.53
N ASP A 120 -7.48 16.47 -21.99
CA ASP A 120 -8.34 17.60 -22.35
C ASP A 120 -7.51 18.81 -22.83
N MET A 121 -6.31 18.58 -23.36
CA MET A 121 -5.43 19.62 -23.94
C MET A 121 -5.94 20.19 -25.27
N THR A 122 -6.99 19.60 -25.84
CA THR A 122 -7.61 20.03 -27.10
C THR A 122 -9.09 20.35 -26.88
N SER A 123 -9.75 20.92 -27.88
CA SER A 123 -11.21 21.13 -27.87
C SER A 123 -12.01 19.83 -27.68
N ASN A 124 -11.41 18.69 -28.05
CA ASN A 124 -11.95 17.36 -27.81
C ASN A 124 -11.33 16.73 -26.57
N SER A 125 -12.16 16.04 -25.79
CA SER A 125 -11.72 15.26 -24.63
C SER A 125 -11.46 13.81 -25.01
N PHE A 126 -10.40 13.23 -24.47
CA PHE A 126 -10.01 11.84 -24.68
C PHE A 126 -9.81 11.11 -23.35
N VAL A 127 -9.90 9.78 -23.39
CA VAL A 127 -9.66 8.88 -22.27
C VAL A 127 -8.69 7.78 -22.66
N TYR A 128 -7.86 7.38 -21.69
CA TYR A 128 -7.02 6.19 -21.79
C TYR A 128 -7.79 4.99 -21.24
N VAL A 129 -7.94 3.96 -22.08
CA VAL A 129 -8.74 2.76 -21.80
C VAL A 129 -7.82 1.56 -21.82
N ALA A 130 -7.94 0.69 -20.83
CA ALA A 130 -7.25 -0.58 -20.79
C ALA A 130 -8.27 -1.72 -20.88
N ASP A 131 -8.12 -2.55 -21.91
CA ASP A 131 -9.04 -3.64 -22.24
C ASP A 131 -8.34 -5.00 -22.07
N PRO A 132 -8.91 -5.95 -21.30
CA PRO A 132 -8.29 -7.26 -21.07
C PRO A 132 -8.34 -8.21 -22.27
N ILE A 133 -9.03 -7.86 -23.36
CA ILE A 133 -9.05 -8.60 -24.64
C ILE A 133 -8.23 -7.85 -25.69
N TYR A 134 -8.49 -6.56 -25.86
CA TYR A 134 -7.98 -5.79 -27.00
C TYR A 134 -6.77 -4.90 -26.67
N GLY A 135 -6.36 -4.84 -25.41
CA GLY A 135 -5.22 -4.04 -24.95
C GLY A 135 -5.54 -2.57 -24.69
N GLY A 136 -4.51 -1.75 -24.60
CA GLY A 136 -4.65 -0.31 -24.33
C GLY A 136 -5.15 0.47 -25.56
N SER A 137 -6.01 1.45 -25.35
CA SER A 137 -6.47 2.38 -26.39
C SER A 137 -6.63 3.81 -25.87
N TYR A 138 -6.59 4.77 -26.80
CA TYR A 138 -6.77 6.20 -26.53
C TYR A 138 -7.96 6.68 -27.35
N CYS A 139 -9.08 6.95 -26.69
CA CYS A 139 -10.36 7.15 -27.33
C CYS A 139 -10.86 8.57 -27.10
N ASN A 140 -11.46 9.18 -28.13
CA ASN A 140 -12.31 10.36 -27.90
C ASN A 140 -13.46 9.96 -26.95
N LEU A 141 -13.74 10.79 -25.94
CA LEU A 141 -14.70 10.45 -24.87
C LEU A 141 -16.12 10.24 -25.42
N ALA A 142 -16.55 11.04 -26.40
CA ALA A 142 -17.87 10.85 -27.02
C ALA A 142 -17.94 9.51 -27.73
N ASN A 143 -16.92 9.16 -28.52
CA ASN A 143 -16.85 7.87 -29.21
C ASN A 143 -16.75 6.68 -28.24
N PHE A 144 -15.98 6.81 -27.16
CA PHE A 144 -15.93 5.79 -26.10
C PHE A 144 -17.32 5.55 -25.48
N THR A 145 -18.07 6.63 -25.28
CA THR A 145 -19.40 6.58 -24.66
C THR A 145 -20.42 5.88 -25.57
N SER A 146 -20.45 6.21 -26.86
CA SER A 146 -21.53 5.78 -27.77
C SER A 146 -21.17 4.69 -28.79
N SER A 147 -19.88 4.46 -29.04
CA SER A 147 -19.40 3.62 -30.16
C SER A 147 -18.01 3.03 -29.88
N TYR A 148 -17.79 2.47 -28.69
CA TYR A 148 -16.55 1.78 -28.34
C TYR A 148 -16.30 0.64 -29.35
N LEU A 149 -15.13 0.63 -29.98
CA LEU A 149 -14.79 -0.28 -31.08
C LEU A 149 -15.87 -0.35 -32.18
N ASN A 150 -16.50 0.79 -32.48
CA ASN A 150 -17.54 0.98 -33.49
C ASN A 150 -18.88 0.25 -33.22
N ALA A 151 -19.05 -0.41 -32.07
CA ALA A 151 -20.25 -1.22 -31.80
C ALA A 151 -20.76 -1.15 -30.36
N GLY A 152 -19.88 -0.97 -29.38
CA GLY A 152 -20.19 -1.00 -27.95
C GLY A 152 -20.65 0.35 -27.41
N LYS A 153 -21.47 0.33 -26.36
CA LYS A 153 -21.87 1.53 -25.62
C LYS A 153 -21.43 1.42 -24.17
N TRP A 154 -20.86 2.49 -23.62
CA TRP A 154 -20.66 2.58 -22.18
C TRP A 154 -22.05 2.63 -21.50
N THR A 155 -22.30 1.71 -20.58
CA THR A 155 -23.60 1.53 -19.91
C THR A 155 -23.52 1.78 -18.42
N ASP A 156 -22.47 1.27 -17.76
CA ASP A 156 -22.32 1.36 -16.31
C ASP A 156 -20.89 1.76 -15.94
N THR A 157 -20.75 2.51 -14.86
CA THR A 157 -19.48 3.00 -14.30
C THR A 157 -19.26 2.38 -12.93
N TYR A 158 -18.05 1.88 -12.68
CA TYR A 158 -17.63 1.22 -11.45
C TYR A 158 -16.53 2.06 -10.84
N LEU A 159 -16.89 2.83 -9.82
CA LEU A 159 -15.94 3.59 -9.06
C LEU A 159 -15.16 2.64 -8.16
N THR A 160 -13.85 2.83 -8.18
CA THR A 160 -12.95 2.07 -7.34
C THR A 160 -12.42 2.95 -6.22
N LYS A 161 -11.81 2.31 -5.24
CA LYS A 161 -11.04 2.95 -4.17
C LYS A 161 -9.73 2.22 -4.08
N GLY A 162 -8.65 2.95 -3.80
CA GLY A 162 -7.42 2.32 -3.39
C GLY A 162 -7.64 1.49 -2.13
N GLN A 163 -7.09 0.28 -2.10
CA GLN A 163 -6.67 -0.28 -0.82
C GLN A 163 -5.52 0.63 -0.35
N SER A 164 -5.83 1.50 0.61
CA SER A 164 -4.95 2.58 1.04
C SER A 164 -3.49 2.13 1.20
N LYS A 165 -2.60 2.61 0.34
CA LYS A 165 -1.15 2.59 0.54
C LYS A 165 -0.52 3.88 0.00
N MET A 166 -1.05 5.03 0.39
CA MET A 166 -0.22 6.24 0.27
C MET A 166 0.95 6.21 1.28
N LEU A 167 0.88 5.31 2.27
CA LEU A 167 2.05 4.79 2.98
C LEU A 167 2.28 3.33 2.57
N HIS A 168 3.44 3.08 2.00
CA HIS A 168 3.88 1.76 1.59
C HIS A 168 4.55 1.05 2.77
N PHE A 169 3.87 0.03 3.28
CA PHE A 169 4.38 -0.93 4.26
C PHE A 169 4.88 -2.20 3.57
N ASN A 170 5.93 -2.79 4.11
CA ASN A 170 6.45 -4.10 3.71
C ASN A 170 5.42 -5.19 4.03
N THR A 171 5.37 -6.20 3.16
CA THR A 171 4.62 -7.44 3.41
C THR A 171 5.59 -8.45 4.01
N LEU A 172 5.30 -8.94 5.21
CA LEU A 172 6.09 -10.00 5.85
C LEU A 172 5.50 -11.38 5.57
N ASP A 173 6.35 -12.41 5.66
CA ASP A 173 5.95 -13.82 5.50
C ASP A 173 4.92 -14.26 6.57
N GLU A 174 3.82 -14.87 6.14
CA GLU A 174 2.73 -15.27 7.04
C GLU A 174 3.16 -16.30 8.11
N ASN A 175 4.10 -17.20 7.79
CA ASN A 175 4.60 -18.18 8.76
C ASN A 175 5.48 -17.50 9.81
N LEU A 176 6.24 -16.47 9.42
CA LEU A 176 7.01 -15.64 10.36
C LEU A 176 6.07 -14.93 11.35
N ILE A 177 4.99 -14.33 10.84
CA ILE A 177 3.97 -13.65 11.65
C ILE A 177 3.30 -14.64 12.63
N ASP A 178 2.89 -15.82 12.14
CA ASP A 178 2.24 -16.85 12.96
C ASP A 178 3.17 -17.37 14.07
N ARG A 179 4.46 -17.56 13.75
CA ARG A 179 5.48 -17.89 14.77
C ARG A 179 5.62 -16.78 15.81
N ALA A 180 5.70 -15.52 15.39
CA ALA A 180 5.85 -14.38 16.30
C ALA A 180 4.65 -14.25 17.26
N ARG A 181 3.43 -14.41 16.76
CA ARG A 181 2.21 -14.40 17.57
C ARG A 181 2.16 -15.55 18.59
N LYS A 182 2.69 -16.72 18.26
CA LYS A 182 2.80 -17.87 19.18
C LYS A 182 3.84 -17.70 20.28
N MET A 183 4.80 -16.79 20.10
CA MET A 183 5.84 -16.49 21.08
C MET A 183 5.40 -15.44 22.12
N VAL A 184 4.24 -14.81 21.93
CA VAL A 184 3.63 -13.93 22.93
C VAL A 184 3.09 -14.79 24.09
N PRO A 185 3.26 -14.39 25.37
CA PRO A 185 2.78 -15.16 26.52
C PRO A 185 1.31 -15.61 26.40
N LEU A 186 1.00 -16.84 26.81
CA LEU A 186 -0.29 -17.51 26.62
C LEU A 186 -1.53 -16.71 27.11
N GLN A 187 -1.35 -15.86 28.13
CA GLN A 187 -2.43 -14.97 28.62
C GLN A 187 -2.88 -13.94 27.57
N LEU A 188 -2.07 -13.71 26.53
CA LEU A 188 -2.32 -12.84 25.39
C LEU A 188 -2.51 -13.63 24.08
N SER A 189 -2.38 -14.96 24.05
CA SER A 189 -2.55 -15.75 22.82
C SER A 189 -4.02 -16.02 22.46
N ASP A 190 -4.93 -15.97 23.44
CA ASP A 190 -6.38 -16.14 23.24
C ASP A 190 -7.03 -14.98 22.45
N THR A 191 -6.31 -13.87 22.28
CA THR A 191 -6.81 -12.65 21.61
C THR A 191 -6.80 -12.77 20.09
N PHE A 192 -5.70 -13.28 19.51
CA PHE A 192 -5.54 -13.44 18.06
C PHE A 192 -6.49 -14.49 17.46
N ALA A 193 -6.85 -15.52 18.22
CA ALA A 193 -7.80 -16.55 17.79
C ALA A 193 -9.23 -16.00 17.61
N HIS A 194 -9.59 -14.93 18.32
CA HIS A 194 -10.92 -14.30 18.25
C HIS A 194 -11.09 -13.36 17.05
N ALA A 195 -10.06 -12.58 16.68
CA ALA A 195 -10.11 -11.67 15.52
C ALA A 195 -10.39 -12.42 14.19
N LYS A 196 -9.71 -13.57 13.98
CA LYS A 196 -9.90 -14.43 12.79
C LYS A 196 -11.31 -15.00 12.69
N LYS A 197 -11.99 -15.24 13.82
CA LYS A 197 -13.40 -15.71 13.86
C LYS A 197 -14.43 -14.63 13.54
N GLN A 198 -14.08 -13.34 13.69
CA GLN A 198 -15.01 -12.22 13.43
C GLN A 198 -14.87 -11.60 12.02
N GLY A 199 -13.99 -12.12 11.16
CA GLY A 199 -13.81 -11.63 9.80
C GLY A 199 -13.19 -10.22 9.69
N LYS A 200 -12.65 -9.68 10.79
CA LYS A 200 -11.83 -8.46 10.79
C LYS A 200 -10.37 -8.85 10.62
N GLN A 201 -9.72 -8.38 9.56
CA GLN A 201 -8.27 -8.56 9.44
C GLN A 201 -7.55 -7.56 10.37
N PRO A 202 -6.55 -8.01 11.13
CA PRO A 202 -5.74 -7.12 11.96
C PRO A 202 -5.00 -6.10 11.10
N GLU A 203 -4.82 -4.90 11.64
CA GLU A 203 -4.10 -3.84 10.93
C GLU A 203 -2.59 -4.06 11.12
N MET A 204 -1.94 -4.46 10.04
CA MET A 204 -0.54 -4.85 10.02
C MET A 204 0.30 -3.81 9.27
N MET A 205 1.34 -3.30 9.92
CA MET A 205 2.19 -2.23 9.40
C MET A 205 3.67 -2.65 9.43
N GLY A 206 4.06 -3.47 8.45
CA GLY A 206 5.44 -3.91 8.26
C GLY A 206 6.34 -2.81 7.69
N HIS A 207 7.56 -2.63 8.18
CA HIS A 207 8.50 -1.64 7.66
C HIS A 207 9.95 -1.95 8.06
N ASP A 208 10.90 -1.40 7.31
CA ASP A 208 12.34 -1.59 7.57
C ASP A 208 12.79 -0.84 8.84
N ILE A 209 13.80 -1.36 9.51
CA ILE A 209 14.52 -0.68 10.59
C ILE A 209 15.94 -0.37 10.14
N TYR A 210 16.35 0.87 10.34
CA TYR A 210 17.71 1.34 10.11
C TYR A 210 18.34 1.85 11.39
N ASN A 211 19.63 1.55 11.57
CA ASN A 211 20.46 2.19 12.57
C ASN A 211 21.39 3.21 11.90
N ILE A 212 21.71 4.27 12.63
CA ILE A 212 22.80 5.16 12.31
C ILE A 212 23.97 4.82 13.23
N ASP A 213 25.15 4.65 12.64
CA ASP A 213 26.38 4.41 13.38
C ASP A 213 26.97 5.73 13.90
N MET A 214 27.15 5.80 15.22
CA MET A 214 27.73 6.95 15.90
C MET A 214 29.21 7.18 15.53
N GLU A 215 29.95 6.11 15.26
CA GLU A 215 31.37 6.20 14.89
C GLU A 215 31.52 6.86 13.51
N GLN A 216 30.69 6.47 12.54
CA GLN A 216 30.68 7.05 11.20
C GLN A 216 30.24 8.52 11.20
N LEU A 217 29.24 8.86 12.04
CA LEU A 217 28.78 10.23 12.28
C LEU A 217 29.93 11.14 12.75
N LYS A 218 30.72 10.69 13.74
CA LYS A 218 31.82 11.47 14.31
C LYS A 218 33.07 11.50 13.43
N GLY A 219 33.44 10.36 12.86
CA GLY A 219 34.70 10.21 12.12
C GLY A 219 34.66 10.88 10.75
N ASN A 220 33.64 10.57 9.96
CA ASN A 220 33.56 11.00 8.56
C ASN A 220 32.55 12.14 8.34
N GLY A 221 31.81 12.54 9.37
CA GLY A 221 30.74 13.53 9.23
C GLY A 221 29.61 13.05 8.31
N GLN A 222 29.42 11.73 8.19
CA GLN A 222 28.45 11.13 7.30
C GLN A 222 27.36 10.42 8.09
N VAL A 223 26.10 10.67 7.71
CA VAL A 223 24.95 9.93 8.21
C VAL A 223 24.70 8.75 7.27
N ILE A 224 24.99 7.55 7.74
CA ILE A 224 24.76 6.29 7.00
C ILE A 224 23.63 5.54 7.70
N LEU A 225 22.62 5.17 6.92
CA LEU A 225 21.48 4.38 7.38
C LEU A 225 21.71 2.92 7.01
N GLU A 226 22.05 2.10 8.00
CA GLU A 226 22.26 0.66 7.81
C GLU A 226 20.98 -0.10 8.17
N LYS A 227 20.44 -0.87 7.22
CA LYS A 227 19.26 -1.70 7.48
C LYS A 227 19.65 -2.84 8.43
N VAL A 228 19.04 -2.89 9.60
CA VAL A 228 19.33 -3.89 10.64
C VAL A 228 18.24 -4.94 10.77
N GLY A 229 17.04 -4.67 10.26
CA GLY A 229 15.93 -5.60 10.40
C GLY A 229 14.62 -5.09 9.80
N GLU A 230 13.56 -5.81 10.14
CA GLU A 230 12.17 -5.46 9.81
C GLU A 230 11.34 -5.41 11.09
N ARG A 231 10.39 -4.48 11.13
CA ARG A 231 9.45 -4.29 12.22
C ARG A 231 8.03 -4.53 11.73
N LEU A 232 7.24 -5.22 12.53
CA LEU A 232 5.81 -5.39 12.31
C LEU A 232 5.05 -4.79 13.49
N LEU A 233 4.25 -3.75 13.22
CA LEU A 233 3.16 -3.39 14.13
C LEU A 233 1.93 -4.22 13.80
N ASP A 234 1.34 -4.80 14.83
CA ASP A 234 0.16 -5.64 14.77
C ASP A 234 -0.81 -5.18 15.84
N LYS A 235 -1.86 -4.45 15.44
CA LYS A 235 -2.89 -3.98 16.38
C LYS A 235 -4.09 -4.92 16.35
N ASP A 236 -4.41 -5.49 17.51
CA ASP A 236 -5.57 -6.36 17.64
C ASP A 236 -6.86 -5.52 17.68
N SER A 237 -7.65 -5.67 16.61
CA SER A 237 -8.98 -5.06 16.43
C SER A 237 -10.02 -5.42 17.51
N SER A 238 -9.75 -6.40 18.39
CA SER A 238 -10.71 -6.89 19.40
C SER A 238 -10.49 -6.37 20.81
N LYS A 239 -9.23 -6.10 21.22
CA LYS A 239 -8.89 -5.62 22.58
C LYS A 239 -8.16 -4.29 22.62
N GLY A 240 -7.67 -3.79 21.49
CA GLY A 240 -6.98 -2.49 21.39
C GLY A 240 -5.49 -2.53 21.69
N ASP A 241 -4.94 -3.68 22.08
CA ASP A 241 -3.51 -3.85 22.35
C ASP A 241 -2.69 -3.77 21.05
N THR A 242 -1.60 -2.99 21.10
CA THR A 242 -0.64 -2.87 20.01
C THR A 242 0.59 -3.74 20.31
N PHE A 243 0.92 -4.65 19.39
CA PHE A 243 2.13 -5.45 19.44
C PHE A 243 3.13 -4.97 18.40
N LEU A 244 4.41 -5.02 18.76
CA LEU A 244 5.50 -4.68 17.86
C LEU A 244 6.54 -5.80 17.89
N TYR A 245 6.76 -6.40 16.72
CA TYR A 245 7.72 -7.48 16.51
C TYR A 245 8.91 -6.94 15.71
N GLU A 246 10.12 -7.30 16.11
CA GLU A 246 11.34 -6.99 15.34
C GLU A 246 12.05 -8.28 14.93
N PHE A 247 12.47 -8.30 13.68
CA PHE A 247 13.12 -9.44 13.03
C PHE A 247 14.48 -9.00 12.49
N ASP A 248 15.52 -9.78 12.76
CA ASP A 248 16.87 -9.49 12.29
C ASP A 248 17.06 -9.87 10.82
N HIS A 249 17.87 -9.10 10.10
CA HIS A 249 18.18 -9.37 8.69
C HIS A 249 19.43 -10.25 8.54
N SER A 250 19.37 -11.50 9.01
CA SER A 250 20.36 -12.53 8.65
C SER A 250 19.65 -13.83 8.23
N ASP A 251 19.46 -13.95 6.91
CA ASP A 251 19.00 -15.13 6.14
C ASP A 251 17.57 -15.64 6.34
N GLU A 252 17.16 -16.51 5.38
CA GLU A 252 15.84 -17.11 5.08
C GLU A 252 15.06 -17.74 6.27
N LYS A 253 15.57 -17.60 7.50
CA LYS A 253 14.96 -18.06 8.76
C LYS A 253 14.67 -16.93 9.75
N THR A 254 14.85 -15.65 9.39
CA THR A 254 14.62 -14.42 10.17
C THR A 254 14.16 -14.67 11.62
N ASN A 255 15.12 -14.61 12.53
CA ASN A 255 14.86 -14.82 13.95
C ASN A 255 14.10 -13.61 14.51
N LEU A 256 13.06 -13.88 15.30
CA LEU A 256 12.38 -12.86 16.10
C LEU A 256 13.36 -12.39 17.18
N SER A 257 13.82 -11.15 17.09
CA SER A 257 14.79 -10.60 18.04
C SER A 257 14.12 -9.89 19.20
N ARG A 258 12.96 -9.25 18.97
CA ARG A 258 12.26 -8.51 20.01
C ARG A 258 10.74 -8.54 19.85
N ILE A 259 10.05 -8.59 20.99
CA ILE A 259 8.61 -8.33 21.12
C ILE A 259 8.43 -7.17 22.09
N VAL A 260 7.68 -6.15 21.70
CA VAL A 260 7.25 -5.02 22.54
C VAL A 260 5.71 -5.05 22.59
N TYR A 261 5.15 -4.94 23.80
CA TYR A 261 3.70 -4.97 24.02
C TYR A 261 3.31 -4.02 25.15
N GLY A 262 2.10 -3.45 25.07
CA GLY A 262 1.42 -2.82 26.21
C GLY A 262 2.15 -1.62 26.83
N ASP A 263 3.01 -0.95 26.08
CA ASP A 263 3.69 0.26 26.53
C ASP A 263 3.27 1.48 25.70
N ASN A 264 3.45 2.66 26.29
CA ASN A 264 3.22 3.94 25.60
C ASN A 264 4.04 4.07 24.30
N TYR A 265 5.06 3.23 24.11
CA TYR A 265 5.92 3.23 22.95
C TYR A 265 5.20 2.61 21.72
N ALA A 266 4.66 1.39 21.83
CA ALA A 266 3.98 0.72 20.72
C ALA A 266 2.70 1.48 20.29
N ASP A 267 1.91 1.97 21.24
CA ASP A 267 0.70 2.74 20.94
C ASP A 267 1.01 4.07 20.25
N ARG A 268 2.02 4.80 20.74
CA ARG A 268 2.45 6.05 20.10
C ARG A 268 2.93 5.82 18.68
N TYR A 269 3.65 4.73 18.47
CA TYR A 269 4.11 4.33 17.14
C TYR A 269 2.95 4.11 16.17
N PHE A 270 1.91 3.41 16.63
CA PHE A 270 0.68 3.19 15.88
C PHE A 270 -0.04 4.51 15.57
N ASP A 271 -0.19 5.39 16.56
CA ASP A 271 -0.89 6.67 16.42
C ASP A 271 -0.21 7.60 15.40
N VAL A 272 1.13 7.62 15.38
CA VAL A 272 1.91 8.37 14.39
C VAL A 272 1.62 7.84 12.98
N PHE A 273 1.65 6.52 12.78
CA PHE A 273 1.33 5.94 11.47
C PHE A 273 -0.11 6.20 11.02
N GLU A 274 -1.08 6.14 11.92
CA GLU A 274 -2.47 6.49 11.62
C GLU A 274 -2.65 7.96 11.23
N ALA A 275 -1.96 8.87 11.93
CA ALA A 275 -1.95 10.29 11.57
C ALA A 275 -1.34 10.51 10.19
N LEU A 276 -0.21 9.84 9.90
CA LEU A 276 0.47 9.94 8.61
C LEU A 276 -0.36 9.35 7.47
N LYS A 277 -1.05 8.22 7.67
CA LYS A 277 -1.98 7.68 6.65
C LYS A 277 -3.04 8.71 6.29
N LYS A 278 -3.65 9.34 7.29
CA LYS A 278 -4.69 10.36 7.08
C LYS A 278 -4.16 11.60 6.36
N GLU A 279 -2.95 12.03 6.67
CA GLU A 279 -2.33 13.19 6.02
C GLU A 279 -1.91 12.90 4.58
N SER A 280 -1.22 11.78 4.37
CA SER A 280 -0.81 11.29 3.06
C SER A 280 -2.02 11.12 2.14
N LEU A 281 -3.13 10.54 2.64
CA LEU A 281 -4.44 10.48 1.96
C LEU A 281 -4.97 11.84 1.48
N LYS A 282 -4.76 12.91 2.24
CA LYS A 282 -5.20 14.26 1.86
C LYS A 282 -4.30 14.87 0.80
N LYS A 283 -2.98 14.67 0.91
CA LYS A 283 -1.97 15.28 0.02
C LYS A 283 -1.78 14.52 -1.29
N LYS A 284 -2.23 13.27 -1.37
CA LYS A 284 -2.05 12.38 -2.54
C LYS A 284 -0.57 12.10 -2.84
N GLU A 285 0.23 12.03 -1.79
CA GLU A 285 1.66 11.75 -1.84
C GLU A 285 1.92 10.34 -1.32
N ASP A 286 2.69 9.58 -2.11
CA ASP A 286 3.05 8.20 -1.81
C ASP A 286 4.41 8.19 -1.09
N PHE A 287 4.51 7.56 0.08
CA PHE A 287 5.74 7.44 0.85
C PHE A 287 6.02 5.99 1.23
N LYS A 288 7.28 5.55 1.13
CA LYS A 288 7.77 4.36 1.83
C LYS A 288 8.04 4.74 3.28
N VAL A 289 7.68 3.84 4.19
CA VAL A 289 7.85 4.05 5.64
C VAL A 289 8.95 3.13 6.14
N SER A 290 9.86 3.72 6.92
CA SER A 290 10.96 3.04 7.59
C SER A 290 11.10 3.60 9.03
N ALA A 291 11.82 2.90 9.89
CA ALA A 291 12.20 3.35 11.23
C ALA A 291 13.71 3.66 11.24
N VAL A 292 14.12 4.73 11.90
CA VAL A 292 15.52 5.13 12.04
C VAL A 292 15.86 5.32 13.49
N ARG A 293 16.96 4.72 13.94
CA ARG A 293 17.42 4.80 15.33
C ARG A 293 18.87 5.23 15.41
N LEU A 294 19.15 6.05 16.43
CA LEU A 294 20.49 6.32 16.91
C LEU A 294 20.42 6.35 18.44
N PRO A 295 20.57 5.18 19.10
CA PRO A 295 20.43 5.07 20.55
C PRO A 295 21.35 6.01 21.33
N ALA A 296 22.58 6.23 20.82
CA ALA A 296 23.57 7.10 21.45
C ALA A 296 23.09 8.55 21.64
N LEU A 297 22.23 9.05 20.73
CA LEU A 297 21.62 10.39 20.81
C LEU A 297 20.12 10.34 21.18
N LYS A 298 19.63 9.18 21.65
CA LYS A 298 18.22 8.94 21.99
C LYS A 298 17.28 9.29 20.82
N VAL A 299 17.68 8.96 19.60
CA VAL A 299 16.88 9.19 18.39
C VAL A 299 16.13 7.90 18.05
N ASP A 300 14.81 8.03 17.93
CA ASP A 300 13.94 7.03 17.32
C ASP A 300 12.89 7.80 16.50
N ALA A 301 12.90 7.60 15.18
CA ALA A 301 12.13 8.41 14.25
C ALA A 301 11.52 7.54 13.14
N VAL A 302 10.34 7.95 12.68
CA VAL A 302 9.78 7.47 11.43
C VAL A 302 10.47 8.20 10.28
N TRP A 303 10.95 7.45 9.30
CA TRP A 303 11.51 7.97 8.06
C TRP A 303 10.51 7.71 6.93
N LEU A 304 10.11 8.80 6.27
CA LEU A 304 9.25 8.78 5.10
C LEU A 304 10.09 9.09 3.88
N GLU A 305 10.17 8.13 2.96
CA GLU A 305 10.86 8.27 1.68
C GLU A 305 9.82 8.49 0.59
N GLY A 306 9.91 9.60 -0.14
CA GLY A 306 9.01 9.86 -1.27
C GLY A 306 9.08 8.77 -2.34
N VAL A 307 7.90 8.35 -2.83
CA VAL A 307 7.76 7.36 -3.91
C VAL A 307 7.10 8.00 -5.13
N GLY A 308 7.60 7.65 -6.32
CA GLY A 308 7.03 8.09 -7.59
C GLY A 308 7.33 9.57 -7.88
N ASN A 309 6.33 10.43 -7.71
CA ASN A 309 6.42 11.86 -8.07
C ASN A 309 6.88 12.76 -6.92
N THR A 310 6.98 12.23 -5.70
CA THR A 310 7.57 12.95 -4.57
C THR A 310 9.00 12.49 -4.36
N THR A 311 9.92 13.45 -4.22
CA THR A 311 11.33 13.22 -3.89
C THR A 311 11.64 13.67 -2.46
N GLU A 312 10.62 14.03 -1.68
CA GLU A 312 10.81 14.53 -0.34
C GLU A 312 11.13 13.39 0.63
N GLU A 313 12.04 13.66 1.56
CA GLU A 313 12.36 12.75 2.66
C GLU A 313 12.12 13.48 3.98
N TRP A 314 11.33 12.87 4.85
CA TRP A 314 10.95 13.43 6.14
C TRP A 314 11.29 12.49 7.29
N PHE A 315 11.78 13.07 8.38
CA PHE A 315 12.06 12.37 9.64
C PHE A 315 11.13 12.90 10.72
N ILE A 316 10.44 12.01 11.42
CA ILE A 316 9.42 12.35 12.40
C ILE A 316 9.76 11.65 13.72
N PRO A 317 10.28 12.38 14.71
CA PRO A 317 10.69 11.81 15.99
C PRO A 317 9.50 11.26 16.76
N LEU A 318 9.66 10.05 17.28
CA LEU A 318 8.67 9.39 18.13
C LEU A 318 8.74 9.90 19.56
N PHE A 319 9.92 10.33 20.00
CA PHE A 319 10.19 10.91 21.33
C PHE A 319 10.95 12.21 21.19
N ALA A 320 10.70 13.12 22.13
CA ALA A 320 11.47 14.35 22.21
C ALA A 320 12.82 14.05 22.86
N ASN A 321 13.85 14.74 22.41
CA ASN A 321 15.15 14.78 23.05
C ASN A 321 15.64 16.25 23.11
N ASP A 322 16.93 16.48 23.33
CA ASP A 322 17.48 17.82 23.50
C ASP A 322 17.38 18.70 22.23
N PHE A 323 17.14 18.10 21.05
CA PHE A 323 17.20 18.80 19.76
C PHE A 323 16.11 18.39 18.75
N LEU A 324 15.28 17.41 19.09
CA LEU A 324 14.16 16.92 18.30
C LEU A 324 12.88 16.98 19.13
N ASN A 325 11.80 17.48 18.54
CA ASN A 325 10.47 17.48 19.12
C ASN A 325 9.61 16.37 18.51
N THR A 326 8.69 15.83 19.31
CA THR A 326 7.76 14.83 18.81
C THR A 326 6.77 15.41 17.82
N ASN A 327 6.40 14.61 16.81
CA ASN A 327 5.41 14.95 15.77
C ASN A 327 5.79 16.14 14.86
N GLU A 328 7.00 16.69 15.01
CA GLU A 328 7.56 17.63 14.04
C GLU A 328 8.16 16.86 12.85
N ARG A 329 8.17 17.52 11.69
CA ARG A 329 8.78 17.00 10.46
C ARG A 329 10.09 17.72 10.24
N TYR A 330 11.17 16.95 10.20
CA TYR A 330 12.49 17.44 9.83
C TYR A 330 12.78 16.97 8.41
N SER A 331 13.23 17.89 7.55
CA SER A 331 13.75 17.50 6.25
C SER A 331 15.02 16.66 6.43
N LYS A 332 15.39 15.85 5.43
CA LYS A 332 16.66 15.11 5.46
C LYS A 332 17.86 15.96 5.84
N THR A 333 17.99 17.14 5.20
CA THR A 333 19.10 18.06 5.46
C THR A 333 19.11 18.54 6.91
N GLU A 334 17.98 19.04 7.39
CA GLU A 334 17.84 19.55 8.76
C GLU A 334 18.11 18.45 9.80
N PHE A 335 17.52 17.26 9.61
CA PHE A 335 17.71 16.13 10.49
C PHE A 335 19.19 15.74 10.56
N TYR A 336 19.88 15.65 9.42
CA TYR A 336 21.28 15.23 9.37
C TYR A 336 22.21 16.28 10.00
N GLU A 337 21.96 17.57 9.76
CA GLU A 337 22.72 18.66 10.39
C GLU A 337 22.61 18.63 11.91
N LEU A 338 21.40 18.39 12.45
CA LEU A 338 21.17 18.25 13.88
C LEU A 338 21.93 17.04 14.45
N LEU A 339 21.88 15.88 13.79
CA LEU A 339 22.62 14.70 14.22
C LEU A 339 24.13 14.95 14.25
N LEU A 340 24.70 15.55 13.20
CA LEU A 340 26.13 15.84 13.12
C LEU A 340 26.59 16.81 14.21
N LYS A 341 25.82 17.88 14.43
CA LYS A 341 26.10 18.86 15.47
C LYS A 341 26.12 18.21 16.85
N HIS A 342 25.07 17.47 17.20
CA HIS A 342 24.96 16.86 18.53
C HIS A 342 25.88 15.65 18.72
N ALA A 343 26.27 14.98 17.63
CA ALA A 343 27.30 13.95 17.67
C ALA A 343 28.66 14.53 18.08
N ALA A 344 29.04 15.69 17.53
CA ALA A 344 30.29 16.38 17.87
C ALA A 344 30.35 16.82 19.34
N ASP A 345 29.22 17.26 19.90
CA ASP A 345 29.11 17.72 21.29
C ASP A 345 29.15 16.58 22.33
N THR A 346 28.94 15.33 21.89
CA THR A 346 28.91 14.17 22.77
C THR A 346 30.34 13.76 23.17
N LYS A 347 30.78 14.11 24.38
CA LYS A 347 32.07 13.66 24.94
C LYS A 347 32.04 12.14 25.16
N PHE A 348 32.98 11.40 24.57
CA PHE A 348 33.28 10.04 25.03
C PHE A 348 33.85 10.16 26.44
N TYR A 349 33.29 9.44 27.40
CA TYR A 349 34.07 9.04 28.57
C TYR A 349 35.01 7.92 28.09
N ASP A 350 36.10 8.30 27.43
CA ASP A 350 37.33 7.48 27.46
C ASP A 350 37.87 7.62 28.88
N ASP A 351 37.27 6.89 29.81
CA ASP A 351 37.97 6.56 31.04
C ASP A 351 38.79 5.30 30.74
N ASP A 352 40.06 5.49 30.39
CA ASP A 352 41.07 4.44 30.23
C ASP A 352 41.23 3.56 31.50
N LYS A 353 40.45 3.81 32.57
CA LYS A 353 40.35 2.98 33.78
C LYS A 353 39.16 2.03 33.81
N LEU A 354 38.24 2.06 32.85
CA LEU A 354 37.13 1.10 32.79
C LEU A 354 37.53 -0.11 31.95
N GLY A 355 38.19 -1.07 32.60
CA GLY A 355 38.33 -2.43 32.09
C GLY A 355 37.03 -3.22 32.26
N GLY A 356 36.60 -3.88 31.19
CA GLY A 356 35.51 -4.87 31.17
C GLY A 356 35.69 -5.84 30.03
#